data_AF-A0A4R5VDW0-F1
#
_entry.id   AF-A0A4R5VDW0-F1
#
_cell.length_a   1.000
_cell.length_b   1.000
_cell.length_c   1.000
_cell.angle_alpha   90.00
_cell.angle_beta   90.00
_cell.angle_gamma   90.00
#
_symmetry.space_group_name_H-M   'P 1'
#
loop_
_entity.id
_entity.type
_entity.pdbx_description
1 polymer ?
#
loop_
_entity_poly.entity_id
_entity_poly.type
_entity_poly.pdbx_seq_one_letter_code
_entity_poly.pdbx_strand_id
1 'polypeptide(L)'
;MNTKAKILGVLILVTFYSCERKDSNHNTNKFENIFLNVFDKYGNDSVRNKIFEIAYKNESTAPSYLVFIAKNLNTGEIKEICTEAPFLSGAMHHEFGMGHDLKSSQFIDSLVLANHERFFEFENEKALKSISFTEYPTRKRIKEIASTLDLDYYVKNFGSNENVKFMEFDKDEYFHQLAFAHIMFNCGIITSRSSMGGNNIWFGYPSIIAPEIPDIEE
;
A
#
# COMPACT_ATOMS: atom_id res chain seq x y z
N MET A 1 -20.12 34.35 13.37
CA MET A 1 -19.91 32.95 12.97
C MET A 1 -18.47 32.60 13.29
N ASN A 2 -18.26 31.62 14.16
CA ASN A 2 -17.00 31.33 14.84
C ASN A 2 -16.21 30.28 14.05
N THR A 3 -15.12 30.69 13.40
CA THR A 3 -14.21 29.80 12.67
C THR A 3 -13.15 29.30 13.64
N LYS A 4 -13.31 28.09 14.18
CA LYS A 4 -12.25 27.42 14.95
C LYS A 4 -11.31 26.72 13.98
N ALA A 5 -10.20 27.38 13.66
CA ALA A 5 -9.03 26.72 13.08
C ALA A 5 -8.46 25.76 14.14
N LYS A 6 -8.51 24.46 13.88
CA LYS A 6 -7.69 23.47 14.59
C LYS A 6 -6.47 23.17 13.72
N ILE A 7 -5.38 23.86 14.03
CA ILE A 7 -4.04 23.54 13.55
C ILE A 7 -3.48 22.49 14.51
N LEU A 8 -3.17 21.30 14.02
CA LEU A 8 -2.50 20.22 14.74
C LEU A 8 -1.63 19.50 13.71
N GLY A 9 -0.31 19.42 13.77
CA GLY A 9 0.71 20.04 14.59
C GLY A 9 2.03 19.58 13.96
N VAL A 10 2.67 20.46 13.17
CA VAL A 10 4.01 20.23 12.62
C VAL A 10 5.01 20.54 13.73
N LEU A 11 5.77 19.54 14.19
CA LEU A 11 6.84 19.75 15.18
C LEU A 11 8.22 19.57 14.52
N ILE A 12 8.92 20.69 14.41
CA ILE A 12 10.32 20.90 14.03
C ILE A 12 10.84 21.78 15.18
N LEU A 13 11.95 21.59 15.93
CA LEU A 13 13.22 20.88 15.74
C LEU A 13 14.01 20.89 17.10
N VAL A 14 15.13 20.13 17.11
CA VAL A 14 16.39 20.21 17.92
C VAL A 14 16.48 19.56 19.32
N THR A 15 17.52 18.71 19.44
CA THR A 15 18.16 18.03 20.58
C THR A 15 18.86 19.01 21.55
N PHE A 16 19.20 18.74 22.83
CA PHE A 16 19.85 17.60 23.51
C PHE A 16 19.61 17.63 25.06
N TYR A 17 19.99 16.52 25.71
CA TYR A 17 20.28 16.26 27.14
C TYR A 17 19.27 15.45 27.98
N SER A 18 19.55 14.15 28.05
CA SER A 18 19.44 13.20 29.17
C SER A 18 18.46 13.48 30.32
N CYS A 19 17.37 12.71 30.33
CA CYS A 19 16.85 12.03 31.51
C CYS A 19 16.04 10.81 31.04
N GLU A 20 16.15 9.70 31.76
CA GLU A 20 15.57 8.39 31.51
C GLU A 20 14.15 8.46 30.91
N ARG A 21 14.04 8.06 29.64
CA ARG A 21 12.76 7.92 28.95
C ARG A 21 12.34 6.46 29.03
N LYS A 22 11.45 6.22 30.00
CA LYS A 22 10.68 5.00 30.19
C LYS A 22 10.06 4.55 28.86
N ASP A 23 10.29 3.29 28.51
CA ASP A 23 10.05 2.66 27.21
C ASP A 23 8.71 3.01 26.55
N SER A 24 8.78 3.56 25.34
CA SER A 24 7.65 3.66 24.39
C SER A 24 7.61 2.48 23.40
N ASN A 25 8.19 1.33 23.76
CA ASN A 25 8.28 0.12 22.93
C ASN A 25 7.00 -0.72 22.88
N HIS A 26 5.87 -0.23 23.40
CA HIS A 26 4.67 -1.09 23.57
C HIS A 26 3.69 -1.07 22.39
N ASN A 27 3.71 -0.04 21.53
CA ASN A 27 2.78 0.05 20.39
C ASN A 27 3.35 -0.56 19.10
N THR A 28 4.61 -0.34 18.78
CA THR A 28 5.29 -0.92 17.60
C THR A 28 5.32 -2.46 17.66
N ASN A 29 5.68 -3.03 18.82
CA ASN A 29 5.69 -4.49 19.06
C ASN A 29 4.30 -5.16 18.92
N LYS A 30 3.21 -4.40 19.05
CA LYS A 30 1.84 -4.92 18.92
C LYS A 30 1.40 -5.03 17.46
N PHE A 31 1.87 -4.14 16.59
CA PHE A 31 1.56 -4.18 15.15
C PHE A 31 2.41 -5.21 14.41
N GLU A 32 3.69 -5.35 14.74
CA GLU A 32 4.56 -6.44 14.21
C GLU A 32 3.97 -7.83 14.49
N ASN A 33 3.44 -8.05 15.71
CA ASN A 33 2.82 -9.32 16.06
C ASN A 33 1.46 -9.57 15.40
N ILE A 34 0.76 -8.53 14.92
CA ILE A 34 -0.47 -8.73 14.17
C ILE A 34 -0.13 -9.29 12.79
N PHE A 35 0.98 -8.93 12.18
CA PHE A 35 1.26 -9.23 10.78
C PHE A 35 2.31 -10.30 10.48
N LEU A 36 2.91 -10.99 11.48
CA LEU A 36 3.79 -12.17 11.29
C LEU A 36 3.40 -12.96 10.01
N ASN A 37 4.19 -12.74 8.96
CA ASN A 37 3.70 -12.80 7.59
C ASN A 37 4.27 -14.06 6.95
N VAL A 38 3.42 -14.82 6.25
CA VAL A 38 3.90 -15.89 5.34
C VAL A 38 4.91 -15.34 4.33
N PHE A 39 4.87 -14.02 4.12
CA PHE A 39 5.71 -13.26 3.21
C PHE A 39 7.01 -12.73 3.81
N ASP A 40 7.28 -12.91 5.10
CA ASP A 40 8.52 -12.42 5.73
C ASP A 40 9.77 -13.14 5.17
N LYS A 41 9.60 -14.36 4.64
CA LYS A 41 10.63 -15.06 3.85
C LYS A 41 10.94 -14.37 2.53
N TYR A 42 9.96 -13.69 1.93
CA TYR A 42 9.98 -13.29 0.52
C TYR A 42 10.16 -11.79 0.30
N GLY A 43 9.92 -10.96 1.30
CA GLY A 43 9.99 -9.52 1.14
C GLY A 43 10.35 -8.83 2.43
N ASN A 44 11.05 -7.71 2.31
CA ASN A 44 11.36 -6.83 3.42
C ASN A 44 10.62 -5.49 3.27
N ASP A 45 10.48 -4.76 4.37
CA ASP A 45 9.74 -3.50 4.36
C ASP A 45 10.37 -2.39 3.53
N SER A 46 11.69 -2.41 3.32
CA SER A 46 12.38 -1.46 2.47
C SER A 46 11.96 -1.62 1.00
N VAL A 47 11.95 -2.86 0.50
CA VAL A 47 11.46 -3.19 -0.85
C VAL A 47 10.00 -2.80 -1.00
N ARG A 48 9.14 -3.18 -0.03
CA ARG A 48 7.71 -2.82 -0.05
C ARG A 48 7.48 -1.31 -0.04
N ASN A 49 8.29 -0.55 0.69
CA ASN A 49 8.20 0.91 0.72
C ASN A 49 8.58 1.52 -0.62
N LYS A 50 9.59 0.96 -1.28
CA LYS A 50 10.00 1.41 -2.59
C LYS A 50 8.93 1.12 -3.65
N ILE A 51 8.36 -0.08 -3.63
CA ILE A 51 7.24 -0.47 -4.51
C ILE A 51 6.03 0.44 -4.27
N PHE A 52 5.69 0.74 -3.01
CA PHE A 52 4.60 1.64 -2.68
C PHE A 52 4.83 3.05 -3.27
N GLU A 53 6.01 3.62 -3.08
CA GLU A 53 6.37 4.94 -3.61
C GLU A 53 6.26 4.98 -5.14
N ILE A 54 6.84 3.97 -5.79
CA ILE A 54 6.80 3.79 -7.23
C ILE A 54 5.35 3.70 -7.72
N ALA A 55 4.56 2.83 -7.11
CA ALA A 55 3.20 2.55 -7.53
C ALA A 55 2.30 3.77 -7.33
N TYR A 56 2.52 4.54 -6.25
CA TYR A 56 1.78 5.78 -6.01
C TYR A 56 2.09 6.86 -7.06
N LYS A 57 3.36 7.00 -7.46
CA LYS A 57 3.79 7.97 -8.49
C LYS A 57 3.45 7.56 -9.92
N ASN A 58 2.89 6.37 -10.12
CA ASN A 58 2.56 5.87 -11.44
C ASN A 58 1.24 6.48 -11.96
N GLU A 59 1.34 7.55 -12.73
CA GLU A 59 0.21 8.22 -13.39
C GLU A 59 -0.25 7.54 -14.70
N SER A 60 -0.01 6.23 -14.83
CA SER A 60 -0.33 5.46 -16.04
C SER A 60 -1.82 5.17 -16.16
N THR A 61 -2.31 4.96 -17.39
CA THR A 61 -3.64 4.37 -17.66
C THR A 61 -3.71 2.88 -17.28
N ALA A 62 -2.56 2.27 -17.01
CA ALA A 62 -2.36 0.96 -16.39
C ALA A 62 -1.68 1.15 -15.03
N PRO A 63 -2.41 1.60 -13.99
CA PRO A 63 -1.82 1.88 -12.70
C PRO A 63 -1.24 0.63 -12.03
N SER A 64 -0.13 0.81 -11.33
CA SER A 64 0.40 -0.19 -10.42
C SER A 64 -0.47 -0.34 -9.18
N TYR A 65 -0.53 -1.57 -8.67
CA TYR A 65 -1.12 -1.85 -7.38
C TYR A 65 -0.17 -1.46 -6.25
N LEU A 66 -0.73 -0.94 -5.16
CA LEU A 66 -0.05 -0.65 -3.92
C LEU A 66 -0.80 -1.27 -2.75
N VAL A 67 -0.07 -1.55 -1.67
CA VAL A 67 -0.65 -2.09 -0.43
C VAL A 67 -0.33 -1.18 0.75
N PHE A 68 -1.33 -0.94 1.59
CA PHE A 68 -1.22 -0.13 2.79
C PHE A 68 -2.13 -0.65 3.89
N ILE A 69 -1.87 -0.24 5.12
CA ILE A 69 -2.72 -0.52 6.27
C ILE A 69 -3.72 0.62 6.41
N ALA A 70 -5.00 0.28 6.44
CA ALA A 70 -6.11 1.19 6.68
C ALA A 70 -6.75 0.88 8.04
N LYS A 71 -7.01 1.91 8.82
CA LYS A 71 -7.82 1.83 10.05
C LYS A 71 -9.08 2.64 9.89
N ASN A 72 -10.22 1.98 10.07
CA ASN A 72 -11.51 2.64 10.18
C ASN A 72 -11.67 3.18 11.61
N LEU A 73 -11.69 4.50 11.76
CA LEU A 73 -11.83 5.16 13.06
C LEU A 73 -13.24 5.02 13.67
N ASN A 74 -14.27 4.76 12.85
CA ASN A 74 -15.65 4.56 13.32
C ASN A 74 -15.83 3.20 14.01
N THR A 75 -15.08 2.17 13.58
CA THR A 75 -15.20 0.80 14.11
C THR A 75 -13.98 0.32 14.88
N GLY A 76 -12.83 0.97 14.69
CA GLY A 76 -11.53 0.50 15.15
C GLY A 76 -10.94 -0.66 14.35
N GLU A 77 -11.61 -1.11 13.29
CA GLU A 77 -11.13 -2.20 12.43
C GLU A 77 -9.90 -1.78 11.63
N ILE A 78 -8.93 -2.70 11.51
CA ILE A 78 -7.68 -2.49 10.76
C ILE A 78 -7.59 -3.56 9.67
N LYS A 79 -7.31 -3.15 8.44
CA LYS A 79 -7.12 -4.03 7.28
C LYS A 79 -5.88 -3.62 6.50
N GLU A 80 -5.19 -4.60 5.93
CA GLU A 80 -4.21 -4.36 4.88
C GLU A 80 -4.93 -4.42 3.54
N ILE A 81 -4.89 -3.33 2.78
CA ILE A 81 -5.67 -3.09 1.57
C ILE A 81 -4.73 -2.97 0.38
N CYS A 82 -5.06 -3.67 -0.71
CA CYS A 82 -4.44 -3.50 -2.02
C CYS A 82 -5.38 -2.72 -2.93
N THR A 83 -4.88 -1.68 -3.60
CA THR A 83 -5.65 -0.92 -4.59
C THR A 83 -4.71 -0.17 -5.54
N GLU A 84 -5.27 0.58 -6.48
CA GLU A 84 -4.52 1.46 -7.39
C GLU A 84 -4.33 2.85 -6.76
N ALA A 85 -3.24 3.54 -7.09
CA ALA A 85 -2.92 4.86 -6.54
C ALA A 85 -4.06 5.90 -6.57
N PRO A 86 -4.87 6.02 -7.65
CA PRO A 86 -5.97 6.97 -7.68
C PRO A 86 -7.04 6.74 -6.60
N PHE A 87 -7.25 5.49 -6.17
CA PHE A 87 -8.23 5.18 -5.12
C PHE A 87 -7.74 5.59 -3.74
N LEU A 88 -6.45 5.38 -3.43
CA LEU A 88 -5.84 5.88 -2.20
C LEU A 88 -5.82 7.42 -2.19
N SER A 89 -5.38 8.05 -3.28
CA SER A 89 -5.39 9.52 -3.41
C SER A 89 -6.80 10.07 -3.23
N GLY A 90 -7.80 9.51 -3.92
CA GLY A 90 -9.20 9.89 -3.78
C GLY A 90 -9.74 9.73 -2.36
N ALA A 91 -9.34 8.66 -1.66
CA ALA A 91 -9.70 8.47 -0.25
C ALA A 91 -9.10 9.57 0.63
N MET A 92 -7.83 9.91 0.43
CA MET A 92 -7.17 11.00 1.16
C MET A 92 -7.83 12.36 0.87
N HIS A 93 -8.18 12.65 -0.38
CA HIS A 93 -8.94 13.86 -0.70
C HIS A 93 -10.29 13.93 0.04
N HIS A 94 -11.02 12.81 0.12
CA HIS A 94 -12.26 12.74 0.89
C HIS A 94 -12.04 12.91 2.39
N GLU A 95 -11.02 12.26 2.95
CA GLU A 95 -10.68 12.34 4.38
C GLU A 95 -10.37 13.78 4.80
N PHE A 96 -9.55 14.47 4.02
CA PHE A 96 -9.13 15.85 4.32
C PHE A 96 -10.12 16.91 3.82
N GLY A 97 -11.20 16.52 3.14
CA GLY A 97 -12.18 17.46 2.58
C GLY A 97 -11.60 18.40 1.53
N MET A 98 -10.61 17.94 0.76
CA MET A 98 -9.90 18.73 -0.23
C MET A 98 -10.35 18.38 -1.66
N GLY A 99 -10.42 19.40 -2.53
CA GLY A 99 -10.66 19.20 -3.96
C GLY A 99 -9.42 18.66 -4.69
N HIS A 100 -9.52 18.43 -6.00
CA HIS A 100 -8.42 17.91 -6.83
C HIS A 100 -7.66 19.01 -7.59
N ASP A 101 -7.60 20.23 -7.05
CA ASP A 101 -6.74 21.26 -7.61
C ASP A 101 -5.27 20.96 -7.33
N LEU A 102 -4.37 21.54 -8.13
CA LEU A 102 -2.92 21.25 -8.06
C LEU A 102 -2.35 21.36 -6.65
N LYS A 103 -2.75 22.38 -5.88
CA LYS A 103 -2.21 22.61 -4.54
C LYS A 103 -2.70 21.55 -3.57
N SER A 104 -3.99 21.21 -3.65
CA SER A 104 -4.58 20.14 -2.84
C SER A 104 -3.94 18.78 -3.18
N SER A 105 -3.77 18.46 -4.46
CA SER A 105 -3.12 17.21 -4.89
C SER A 105 -1.68 17.11 -4.40
N GLN A 106 -0.88 18.17 -4.56
CA GLN A 106 0.50 18.21 -4.05
C GLN A 106 0.59 18.01 -2.54
N PHE A 107 -0.37 18.57 -1.79
CA PHE A 107 -0.45 18.35 -0.34
C PHE A 107 -0.78 16.88 -0.02
N ILE A 108 -1.79 16.30 -0.66
CA ILE A 108 -2.16 14.89 -0.46
C ILE A 108 -0.99 13.96 -0.83
N ASP A 109 -0.34 14.19 -1.95
CA ASP A 109 0.82 13.40 -2.38
C ASP A 109 1.96 13.48 -1.37
N SER A 110 2.21 14.66 -0.80
CA SER A 110 3.22 14.83 0.24
C SER A 110 2.91 14.03 1.51
N LEU A 111 1.63 13.93 1.89
CA LEU A 111 1.21 13.13 3.05
C LEU A 111 1.36 11.64 2.79
N VAL A 112 0.94 11.18 1.60
CA VAL A 112 1.03 9.76 1.24
C VAL A 112 2.49 9.32 1.14
N LEU A 113 3.33 10.09 0.45
CA LEU A 113 4.73 9.75 0.21
C LEU A 113 5.63 9.91 1.46
N ALA A 114 5.26 10.75 2.41
CA ALA A 114 5.97 10.87 3.70
C ALA A 114 5.65 9.73 4.68
N ASN A 115 4.61 8.93 4.42
CA ASN A 115 4.15 7.87 5.31
C ASN A 115 4.85 6.53 5.02
N HIS A 116 6.05 6.36 5.56
CA HIS A 116 6.84 5.12 5.41
C HIS A 116 6.25 3.89 6.09
N GLU A 117 5.30 4.07 7.02
CA GLU A 117 4.59 2.95 7.65
C GLU A 117 3.43 2.46 6.79
N ARG A 118 3.07 3.22 5.74
CA ARG A 118 1.91 2.96 4.87
C ARG A 118 0.65 2.77 5.71
N PHE A 119 0.51 3.48 6.82
CA PHE A 119 -0.60 3.35 7.76
C PHE A 119 -1.50 4.59 7.70
N PHE A 120 -2.74 4.41 7.30
CA PHE A 120 -3.70 5.50 7.10
C PHE A 120 -4.93 5.29 7.97
N GLU A 121 -5.33 6.35 8.66
CA GLU A 121 -6.55 6.37 9.47
C GLU A 121 -7.64 7.12 8.71
N PHE A 122 -8.83 6.53 8.64
CA PHE A 122 -9.98 7.10 7.94
C PHE A 122 -11.20 7.13 8.88
N GLU A 123 -11.80 8.31 9.03
CA GLU A 123 -13.12 8.48 9.65
C GLU A 123 -14.20 8.70 8.58
N ASN A 124 -13.83 9.23 7.41
CA ASN A 124 -14.78 9.57 6.36
C ASN A 124 -15.27 8.32 5.61
N GLU A 125 -16.58 8.08 5.65
CA GLU A 125 -17.22 6.96 4.94
C GLU A 125 -16.98 6.95 3.43
N LYS A 126 -16.85 8.11 2.78
CA LYS A 126 -16.49 8.17 1.35
C LYS A 126 -15.04 7.77 1.12
N ALA A 127 -14.13 8.10 2.04
CA ALA A 127 -12.74 7.67 1.97
C ALA A 127 -12.63 6.14 2.12
N LEU A 128 -13.31 5.58 3.12
CA LEU A 128 -13.40 4.13 3.33
C LEU A 128 -13.99 3.41 2.11
N LYS A 129 -15.03 3.97 1.49
CA LYS A 129 -15.62 3.43 0.26
C LYS A 129 -14.66 3.48 -0.93
N SER A 130 -13.89 4.55 -1.10
CA SER A 130 -12.93 4.69 -2.21
C SER A 130 -11.88 3.57 -2.23
N ILE A 131 -11.51 3.04 -1.07
CA ILE A 131 -10.54 1.94 -0.95
C ILE A 131 -11.23 0.56 -0.78
N SER A 132 -12.54 0.50 -1.02
CA SER A 132 -13.37 -0.71 -0.84
C SER A 132 -13.21 -1.35 0.54
N PHE A 133 -13.04 -0.56 1.61
CA PHE A 133 -12.65 -1.07 2.93
C PHE A 133 -13.56 -2.20 3.43
N THR A 134 -14.87 -2.07 3.22
CA THR A 134 -15.87 -3.05 3.68
C THR A 134 -15.83 -4.33 2.86
N GLU A 135 -15.79 -4.19 1.54
CA GLU A 135 -15.85 -5.29 0.57
C GLU A 135 -14.50 -6.01 0.39
N TYR A 136 -13.40 -5.38 0.81
CA TYR A 136 -12.06 -5.93 0.62
C TYR A 136 -11.89 -7.32 1.27
N PRO A 137 -11.22 -8.28 0.59
CA PRO A 137 -11.04 -9.62 1.10
C PRO A 137 -10.44 -9.64 2.51
N THR A 138 -10.99 -10.51 3.36
CA THR A 138 -10.43 -10.69 4.70
C THR A 138 -9.01 -11.25 4.62
N ARG A 139 -8.20 -10.96 5.64
CA ARG A 139 -6.85 -11.54 5.76
C ARG A 139 -6.85 -13.07 5.67
N LYS A 140 -7.87 -13.73 6.23
CA LYS A 140 -8.04 -15.18 6.13
C LYS A 140 -8.14 -15.62 4.66
N ARG A 141 -8.96 -14.94 3.87
CA ARG A 141 -9.12 -15.22 2.44
C ARG A 141 -7.82 -15.01 1.66
N ILE A 142 -7.07 -13.95 1.97
CA ILE A 142 -5.76 -13.70 1.35
C ILE A 142 -4.78 -14.83 1.67
N LYS A 143 -4.70 -15.28 2.93
CA LYS A 143 -3.87 -16.41 3.33
C LYS A 143 -4.26 -17.72 2.64
N GLU A 144 -5.56 -17.98 2.49
CA GLU A 144 -6.06 -19.14 1.75
C GLU A 144 -5.60 -19.12 0.29
N ILE A 145 -5.72 -17.97 -0.39
CA ILE A 145 -5.24 -17.82 -1.77
C ILE A 145 -3.73 -18.01 -1.82
N ALA A 146 -2.97 -17.36 -0.94
CA ALA A 146 -1.51 -17.49 -0.88
C ALA A 146 -1.04 -18.94 -0.72
N SER A 147 -1.75 -19.75 0.08
CA SER A 147 -1.41 -21.17 0.30
C SER A 147 -1.57 -22.05 -0.94
N THR A 148 -2.28 -21.57 -1.96
CA THR A 148 -2.46 -22.29 -3.24
C THR A 148 -1.45 -21.88 -4.31
N LEU A 149 -0.65 -20.84 -4.05
CA LEU A 149 0.33 -20.31 -5.00
C LEU A 149 1.72 -20.91 -4.74
N ASP A 150 2.47 -21.14 -5.81
CA ASP A 150 3.90 -21.43 -5.75
C ASP A 150 4.68 -20.11 -5.61
N LEU A 151 4.78 -19.59 -4.39
CA LEU A 151 5.43 -18.30 -4.13
C LEU A 151 6.93 -18.32 -4.46
N ASP A 152 7.60 -19.46 -4.28
CA ASP A 152 9.01 -19.63 -4.67
C ASP A 152 9.17 -19.45 -6.19
N TYR A 153 8.25 -20.00 -7.00
CA TYR A 153 8.23 -19.76 -8.44
C TYR A 153 8.09 -18.26 -8.76
N TYR A 154 7.15 -17.55 -8.12
CA TYR A 154 6.93 -16.14 -8.44
C TYR A 154 8.12 -15.27 -8.06
N VAL A 155 8.67 -15.44 -6.87
CA VAL A 155 9.84 -14.66 -6.42
C VAL A 155 11.04 -14.94 -7.32
N LYS A 156 11.30 -16.20 -7.68
CA LYS A 156 12.40 -16.55 -8.59
C LYS A 156 12.24 -15.95 -10.00
N ASN A 157 11.02 -15.87 -10.52
CA ASN A 157 10.78 -15.47 -11.92
C ASN A 157 10.47 -13.99 -12.11
N PHE A 158 10.03 -13.30 -11.05
CA PHE A 158 9.54 -11.92 -11.10
C PHE A 158 10.07 -11.03 -9.96
N GLY A 159 10.77 -11.59 -8.98
CA GLY A 159 11.29 -10.86 -7.81
C GLY A 159 12.33 -9.78 -8.12
N SER A 160 13.06 -9.90 -9.23
CA SER A 160 13.96 -8.83 -9.69
C SER A 160 13.20 -7.62 -10.25
N ASN A 161 11.91 -7.76 -10.57
CA ASN A 161 11.07 -6.73 -11.18
C ASN A 161 11.57 -6.17 -12.53
N GLU A 162 12.63 -6.74 -13.13
CA GLU A 162 13.26 -6.24 -14.37
C GLU A 162 12.53 -6.67 -15.65
N ASN A 163 11.84 -7.82 -15.61
CA ASN A 163 11.21 -8.41 -16.78
C ASN A 163 9.72 -8.12 -16.79
N VAL A 164 9.28 -7.35 -17.80
CA VAL A 164 7.85 -7.14 -18.06
C VAL A 164 7.24 -8.44 -18.59
N LYS A 165 6.39 -9.05 -17.78
CA LYS A 165 5.61 -10.24 -18.13
C LYS A 165 4.14 -9.98 -17.75
N PHE A 166 3.23 -10.80 -18.26
CA PHE A 166 1.83 -10.75 -17.84
C PHE A 166 1.29 -12.14 -17.54
N MET A 167 0.24 -12.17 -16.72
CA MET A 167 -0.57 -13.34 -16.43
C MET A 167 -2.02 -12.99 -16.71
N GLU A 168 -2.69 -13.91 -17.40
CA GLU A 168 -4.13 -13.86 -17.63
C GLU A 168 -4.84 -14.74 -16.60
N PHE A 169 -5.90 -14.21 -16.00
CA PHE A 169 -6.80 -14.93 -15.12
C PHE A 169 -7.98 -15.46 -15.92
N ASP A 170 -8.35 -16.72 -15.66
CA ASP A 170 -9.46 -17.40 -16.34
C ASP A 170 -10.81 -16.68 -16.22
N LYS A 171 -10.97 -15.84 -15.19
CA LYS A 171 -12.20 -15.08 -14.90
C LYS A 171 -11.88 -13.67 -14.41
N ASP A 172 -12.80 -12.76 -14.69
CA ASP A 172 -12.79 -11.39 -14.17
C ASP A 172 -13.33 -11.35 -12.74
N GLU A 173 -12.63 -12.03 -11.82
CA GLU A 173 -12.91 -11.91 -10.40
C GLU A 173 -12.02 -10.81 -9.82
N TYR A 174 -12.51 -9.57 -9.87
CA TYR A 174 -11.80 -8.37 -9.40
C TYR A 174 -11.08 -8.58 -8.06
N PHE A 175 -11.75 -9.15 -7.06
CA PHE A 175 -11.15 -9.40 -5.75
C PHE A 175 -10.12 -10.53 -5.74
N HIS A 176 -10.18 -11.48 -6.68
CA HIS A 176 -9.15 -12.50 -6.82
C HIS A 176 -7.86 -11.89 -7.38
N GLN A 177 -7.97 -11.02 -8.40
CA GLN A 177 -6.84 -10.26 -8.95
C GLN A 177 -6.22 -9.34 -7.90
N LEU A 178 -7.05 -8.59 -7.14
CA LEU A 178 -6.56 -7.75 -6.04
C LEU A 178 -5.87 -8.56 -4.94
N ALA A 179 -6.42 -9.72 -4.56
CA ALA A 179 -5.78 -10.58 -3.58
C ALA A 179 -4.45 -11.13 -4.09
N PHE A 180 -4.36 -11.49 -5.37
CA PHE A 180 -3.10 -11.89 -5.99
C PHE A 180 -2.07 -10.75 -5.99
N ALA A 181 -2.46 -9.55 -6.44
CA ALA A 181 -1.59 -8.36 -6.42
C ALA A 181 -1.12 -8.01 -5.00
N HIS A 182 -2.00 -8.13 -4.00
CA HIS A 182 -1.66 -7.98 -2.59
C HIS A 182 -0.55 -8.95 -2.17
N ILE A 183 -0.70 -10.24 -2.53
CA ILE A 183 0.27 -11.29 -2.19
C ILE A 183 1.61 -11.01 -2.86
N MET A 184 1.60 -10.64 -4.14
CA MET A 184 2.81 -10.29 -4.89
C MET A 184 3.53 -9.07 -4.28
N PHE A 185 2.80 -8.01 -3.93
CA PHE A 185 3.37 -6.85 -3.24
C PHE A 185 4.05 -7.27 -1.94
N ASN A 186 3.39 -8.12 -1.13
CA ASN A 186 3.97 -8.58 0.12
C ASN A 186 5.22 -9.43 -0.07
N CYS A 187 5.36 -10.10 -1.22
CA CYS A 187 6.56 -10.79 -1.68
C CYS A 187 7.59 -9.86 -2.35
N GLY A 188 7.42 -8.53 -2.33
CA GLY A 188 8.36 -7.59 -2.96
C GLY A 188 8.28 -7.54 -4.49
N ILE A 189 7.14 -7.93 -5.07
CA ILE A 189 6.93 -7.92 -6.52
C ILE A 189 5.92 -6.83 -6.88
N ILE A 190 6.33 -5.90 -7.75
CA ILE A 190 5.41 -4.90 -8.29
C ILE A 190 4.50 -5.52 -9.34
N THR A 191 3.21 -5.19 -9.25
CA THR A 191 2.21 -5.60 -10.22
C THR A 191 1.38 -4.42 -10.69
N SER A 192 0.94 -4.46 -11.93
CA SER A 192 0.08 -3.43 -12.52
C SER A 192 -1.08 -4.06 -13.27
N ARG A 193 -2.20 -3.34 -13.36
CA ARG A 193 -3.32 -3.79 -14.21
C ARG A 193 -3.00 -3.60 -15.69
N SER A 194 -3.71 -4.30 -16.57
CA SER A 194 -3.66 -4.01 -18.00
C SER A 194 -4.37 -2.69 -18.36
N SER A 195 -3.81 -1.94 -19.32
CA SER A 195 -4.39 -0.68 -19.82
C SER A 195 -5.68 -0.89 -20.62
N MET A 196 -5.88 -2.09 -21.17
CA MET A 196 -7.07 -2.41 -21.97
C MET A 196 -8.28 -2.85 -21.13
N GLY A 197 -8.17 -2.84 -19.80
CA GLY A 197 -9.11 -3.56 -18.93
C GLY A 197 -9.03 -5.08 -19.16
N GLY A 198 -9.70 -5.84 -18.30
CA GLY A 198 -9.74 -7.30 -18.38
C GLY A 198 -8.83 -8.01 -17.38
N ASN A 199 -8.65 -9.30 -17.60
CA ASN A 199 -8.22 -10.24 -16.56
C ASN A 199 -6.71 -10.39 -16.47
N ASN A 200 -5.96 -9.33 -16.72
CA ASN A 200 -4.51 -9.41 -16.89
C ASN A 200 -3.78 -8.59 -15.82
N ILE A 201 -2.81 -9.23 -15.17
CA ILE A 201 -1.84 -8.57 -14.29
C ILE A 201 -0.46 -8.60 -14.95
N TRP A 202 0.18 -7.45 -15.00
CA TRP A 202 1.57 -7.28 -15.42
C TRP A 202 2.49 -7.37 -14.21
N PHE A 203 3.65 -8.00 -14.40
CA PHE A 203 4.75 -8.07 -13.43
C PHE A 203 5.89 -7.17 -13.90
N GLY A 204 6.59 -6.59 -12.94
CA GLY A 204 7.64 -5.62 -13.23
C GLY A 204 7.05 -4.33 -13.78
N TYR A 205 7.91 -3.37 -14.10
CA TYR A 205 7.45 -2.06 -14.52
C TYR A 205 8.30 -1.54 -15.71
N PRO A 206 7.71 -1.38 -16.91
CA PRO A 206 8.46 -1.09 -18.13
C PRO A 206 9.25 0.23 -18.12
N SER A 207 8.89 1.18 -17.25
CA SER A 207 9.51 2.51 -17.17
C SER A 207 10.33 2.75 -15.90
N ILE A 208 10.66 1.69 -15.14
CA ILE A 208 11.56 1.73 -13.99
C ILE A 208 12.81 1.02 -14.42
N ILE A 209 13.90 1.77 -14.42
CA ILE A 209 15.21 1.22 -14.66
C ILE A 209 15.56 0.41 -13.40
N ALA A 210 16.10 -0.79 -13.61
CA ALA A 210 16.44 -1.79 -12.60
C ALA A 210 17.17 -1.32 -11.31
N PRO A 211 17.94 -0.21 -11.20
CA PRO A 211 18.57 0.11 -9.93
C PRO A 211 17.62 0.71 -8.87
N GLU A 212 16.35 0.97 -9.17
CA GLU A 212 15.46 1.62 -8.21
C GLU A 212 14.78 0.65 -7.22
N ILE A 213 14.62 -0.63 -7.55
CA ILE A 213 14.04 -1.63 -6.65
C ILE A 213 15.16 -2.58 -6.22
N PRO A 214 15.48 -2.69 -4.92
CA PRO A 214 16.50 -3.63 -4.47
C PRO A 214 16.04 -5.07 -4.69
N ASP A 215 16.97 -5.93 -5.09
CA ASP A 215 16.73 -7.37 -5.22
C ASP A 215 16.24 -7.95 -3.89
N ILE A 216 15.36 -8.93 -4.00
CA ILE A 216 15.01 -9.79 -2.86
C ILE A 216 16.17 -10.77 -2.68
N GLU A 217 16.94 -10.61 -1.61
CA GLU A 217 18.01 -11.56 -1.24
C GLU A 217 17.40 -12.95 -0.95
N GLU A 218 17.97 -14.01 -1.53
CA GLU A 218 17.55 -15.42 -1.38
C GLU A 218 17.84 -16.01 0.02
#